data_AF-A0ABD3NIP8-F1
#
_entry.id   AF-A0ABD3NIP8-F1
#
_cell.length_a   1.000
_cell.length_b   1.000
_cell.length_c   1.000
_cell.angle_alpha   90.00
_cell.angle_beta   90.00
_cell.angle_gamma   90.00
#
_symmetry.space_group_name_H-M   'P 1'
#
loop_
_entity.id
_entity.type
_entity.pdbx_description
1 polymer ?
#
loop_
_entity_poly.entity_id
_entity_poly.type
_entity_poly.pdbx_seq_one_letter_code
_entity_poly.pdbx_strand_id
1 'polypeptide(L)'
;MTNIVILMCLATLLFSASVASSSSSSSSSSSTGPNNREPRCIAVDSYSTYVCTDDPEASRRAAMMASSSPHSPPVAADDDYYDDVVIASPFDMDLGVEQRITGSDAEQLRIRNVLRRMRTYMEDEVLSRSEYEHVRDKCKNGHELCAFWTSMGECETNRAFMVEHCPAACRLCLLSNVNLMG
;
A
#
# COMPACT_ATOMS: atom_id res chain seq x y z
N MET A 1 24.29 15.91 27.23
CA MET A 1 24.24 17.34 27.62
C MET A 1 24.16 18.17 26.34
N THR A 2 23.01 18.18 25.66
CA THR A 2 21.96 19.23 25.79
C THR A 2 22.49 20.60 25.41
N ASN A 3 22.44 20.99 24.12
CA ASN A 3 22.39 22.39 23.66
C ASN A 3 22.38 22.54 22.11
N ILE A 4 21.46 21.87 21.39
CA ILE A 4 21.14 22.26 19.99
C ILE A 4 19.63 22.39 19.73
N VAL A 5 18.76 22.03 20.67
CA VAL A 5 17.31 21.90 20.44
C VAL A 5 16.49 23.18 20.76
N ILE A 6 17.09 24.36 20.89
CA ILE A 6 16.33 25.56 21.37
C ILE A 6 16.27 26.75 20.38
N LEU A 7 17.01 26.74 19.26
CA LEU A 7 17.11 27.97 18.43
C LEU A 7 16.28 28.00 17.14
N MET A 8 15.21 27.21 17.00
CA MET A 8 14.33 27.25 15.82
C MET A 8 12.85 27.55 16.16
N CYS A 9 12.55 28.00 17.37
CA CYS A 9 11.16 28.21 17.83
C CYS A 9 10.72 29.68 18.02
N LEU A 10 11.48 30.68 17.56
CA LEU A 10 11.17 32.10 17.82
C LEU A 10 11.31 33.02 16.60
N ALA A 11 10.58 32.74 15.51
CA ALA A 11 10.37 33.72 14.45
C ALA A 11 9.03 33.53 13.72
N THR A 12 7.93 33.47 14.47
CA THR A 12 6.62 33.87 13.94
C THR A 12 6.25 35.20 14.56
N LEU A 13 6.11 36.24 13.71
CA LEU A 13 4.99 37.18 13.67
C LEU A 13 5.41 38.49 12.96
N LEU A 14 4.51 38.97 12.11
CA LEU A 14 4.42 40.30 11.46
C LEU A 14 5.05 40.44 10.06
N PHE A 15 4.27 40.08 9.03
CA PHE A 15 4.01 41.01 7.91
C PHE A 15 2.72 40.59 7.19
N SER A 16 1.63 41.29 7.48
CA SER A 16 0.38 41.24 6.72
C SER A 16 0.51 42.16 5.50
N ALA A 17 0.54 41.58 4.30
CA ALA A 17 0.35 42.29 3.04
C ALA A 17 -0.73 41.59 2.23
N SER A 18 -1.89 42.24 2.11
CA SER A 18 -2.94 41.87 1.17
C SER A 18 -2.43 42.04 -0.25
N VAL A 19 -2.38 40.94 -1.01
CA VAL A 19 -2.21 40.98 -2.46
C VAL A 19 -3.46 40.35 -3.07
N ALA A 20 -4.30 41.19 -3.67
CA ALA A 20 -5.44 40.77 -4.47
C ALA A 20 -4.94 40.00 -5.69
N SER A 21 -5.30 38.73 -5.80
CA SER A 21 -5.13 37.93 -7.02
C SER A 21 -6.51 37.61 -7.55
N SER A 22 -6.92 38.36 -8.58
CA SER A 22 -8.11 38.10 -9.38
C SER A 22 -7.86 36.85 -10.21
N SER A 23 -8.20 35.67 -9.70
CA SER A 23 -8.27 34.47 -10.52
C SER A 23 -9.57 34.50 -11.31
N SER A 24 -9.48 34.84 -12.60
CA SER A 24 -10.52 34.62 -13.59
C SER A 24 -10.77 33.12 -13.72
N SER A 25 -11.69 32.60 -12.92
CA SER A 25 -12.35 31.33 -13.19
C SER A 25 -13.19 31.51 -14.44
N SER A 26 -12.71 30.99 -15.55
CA SER A 26 -13.51 30.70 -16.73
C SER A 26 -14.52 29.61 -16.36
N SER A 27 -15.64 30.03 -15.77
CA SER A 27 -16.84 29.22 -15.62
C SER A 27 -17.42 29.02 -17.01
N SER A 28 -17.06 27.90 -17.64
CA SER A 28 -17.76 27.37 -18.80
C SER A 28 -19.20 27.09 -18.39
N SER A 29 -20.09 27.99 -18.76
CA SER A 29 -21.54 27.85 -18.63
C SER A 29 -21.97 26.56 -19.33
N SER A 30 -22.44 25.56 -18.58
CA SER A 30 -23.27 24.49 -19.13
C SER A 30 -24.57 24.47 -18.35
N SER A 31 -25.60 24.93 -19.05
CA SER A 31 -26.99 25.07 -18.62
C SER A 31 -27.48 23.93 -17.72
N THR A 32 -27.92 24.29 -16.51
CA THR A 32 -28.69 23.42 -15.62
C THR A 32 -30.09 23.19 -16.19
N GLY A 33 -30.25 22.13 -16.97
CA GLY A 33 -31.53 21.48 -17.23
C GLY A 33 -31.88 20.50 -16.10
N PRO A 34 -33.17 20.13 -15.92
CA PRO A 34 -33.58 19.17 -14.92
C PRO A 34 -33.21 17.77 -15.41
N ASN A 35 -31.97 17.35 -15.16
CA ASN A 35 -31.40 15.99 -15.19
C ASN A 35 -29.87 16.04 -15.43
N ASN A 36 -29.16 16.99 -14.84
CA ASN A 36 -27.70 17.03 -14.95
C ASN A 36 -27.08 16.14 -13.84
N ARG A 37 -27.07 14.82 -14.06
CA ARG A 37 -26.26 13.92 -13.22
C ARG A 37 -24.85 13.91 -13.77
N GLU A 38 -23.88 14.22 -12.91
CA GLU A 38 -22.47 14.17 -13.29
C GLU A 38 -22.08 12.73 -13.67
N PRO A 39 -21.56 12.50 -14.89
CA PRO A 39 -21.27 11.15 -15.35
C PRO A 39 -20.08 10.56 -14.59
N ARG A 40 -20.17 9.27 -14.23
CA ARG A 40 -19.05 8.54 -13.63
C ARG A 40 -18.16 7.95 -14.71
N CYS A 41 -16.87 8.20 -14.59
CA CYS A 41 -15.84 7.73 -15.51
C CYS A 41 -14.98 6.64 -14.88
N ILE A 42 -14.63 5.61 -15.65
CA ILE A 42 -13.71 4.53 -15.25
C ILE A 42 -12.63 4.39 -16.31
N ALA A 43 -11.37 4.22 -15.88
CA ALA A 43 -10.25 3.93 -16.78
C ALA A 43 -10.34 2.48 -17.25
N VAL A 44 -10.32 2.26 -18.56
CA VAL A 44 -10.40 0.92 -19.17
C VAL A 44 -9.05 0.34 -19.57
N ASP A 45 -7.99 1.17 -19.53
CA ASP A 45 -6.62 0.76 -19.82
C ASP A 45 -5.59 1.59 -19.05
N SER A 46 -4.31 1.18 -19.18
CA SER A 46 -3.15 1.87 -18.59
C SER A 46 -2.78 3.16 -19.30
N TYR A 47 -3.38 3.45 -20.46
CA TYR A 47 -3.14 4.66 -21.25
C TYR A 47 -4.12 5.78 -20.89
N SER A 48 -4.90 5.62 -19.83
CA SER A 48 -5.88 6.60 -19.37
C SER A 48 -7.01 6.84 -20.37
N THR A 49 -7.44 5.79 -21.08
CA THR A 49 -8.71 5.81 -21.80
C THR A 49 -9.85 5.67 -20.79
N TYR A 50 -10.79 6.61 -20.79
CA TYR A 50 -11.94 6.61 -19.87
C TYR A 50 -13.25 6.39 -20.60
N VAL A 51 -14.12 5.58 -20.01
CA VAL A 51 -15.53 5.45 -20.40
C VAL A 51 -16.39 6.07 -19.31
N CYS A 52 -17.27 7.00 -19.69
CA CYS A 52 -18.13 7.74 -18.77
C CYS A 52 -19.62 7.46 -19.03
N THR A 53 -20.41 7.32 -17.96
CA THR A 53 -21.87 7.17 -18.05
C THR A 53 -22.58 7.90 -16.92
N ASP A 54 -23.73 8.51 -17.23
CA ASP A 54 -24.67 9.12 -16.29
C ASP A 54 -25.71 8.12 -15.75
N ASP A 55 -25.70 6.87 -16.25
CA ASP A 55 -26.54 5.78 -15.74
C ASP A 55 -25.96 5.24 -14.42
N PRO A 56 -26.68 5.38 -13.28
CA PRO A 56 -26.21 4.89 -11.99
C PRO A 56 -26.13 3.37 -11.90
N GLU A 57 -26.91 2.61 -12.67
CA GLU A 57 -26.86 1.15 -12.68
C GLU A 57 -25.66 0.66 -13.50
N ALA A 58 -25.43 1.23 -14.67
CA ALA A 58 -24.21 1.00 -15.42
C ALA A 58 -22.96 1.39 -14.60
N SER A 59 -23.02 2.52 -13.88
CA SER A 59 -21.95 2.96 -12.98
C SER A 59 -21.69 1.95 -11.86
N ARG A 60 -22.73 1.40 -11.22
CA ARG A 60 -22.59 0.35 -10.19
C ARG A 60 -21.97 -0.91 -10.77
N ARG A 61 -22.45 -1.38 -11.92
CA ARG A 61 -21.92 -2.58 -12.58
C ARG A 61 -20.46 -2.41 -12.98
N ALA A 62 -20.11 -1.28 -13.57
CA ALA A 62 -18.74 -0.99 -13.97
C ALA A 62 -17.80 -0.86 -12.77
N ALA A 63 -18.26 -0.30 -11.64
CA ALA A 63 -17.49 -0.29 -10.39
C ALA A 63 -17.26 -1.71 -9.83
N MET A 64 -18.27 -2.59 -9.91
CA MET A 64 -18.14 -4.01 -9.53
C MET A 64 -17.20 -4.79 -10.47
N MET A 65 -17.17 -4.45 -11.76
CA MET A 65 -16.26 -5.04 -12.74
C MET A 65 -14.82 -4.51 -12.61
N ALA A 66 -14.64 -3.26 -12.21
CA ALA A 66 -13.32 -2.67 -11.95
C ALA A 66 -12.69 -3.18 -10.64
N SER A 67 -13.51 -3.59 -9.67
CA SER A 67 -13.04 -4.23 -8.44
C SER A 67 -12.79 -5.73 -8.61
N SER A 68 -13.35 -6.38 -9.62
CA SER A 68 -12.95 -7.72 -10.02
C SER A 68 -11.64 -7.65 -10.79
N SER A 69 -10.54 -7.96 -10.10
CA SER A 69 -9.25 -8.21 -10.74
C SER A 69 -9.43 -9.23 -11.88
N PRO A 70 -8.81 -9.06 -13.06
CA PRO A 70 -8.93 -10.00 -14.18
C PRO A 70 -8.35 -11.41 -13.92
N HIS A 71 -7.95 -11.72 -12.68
CA HIS A 71 -7.38 -13.00 -12.26
C HIS A 71 -8.34 -13.87 -11.45
N SER A 72 -9.65 -13.58 -11.48
CA SER A 72 -10.65 -14.49 -10.92
C SER A 72 -11.74 -14.70 -11.96
N PRO A 73 -11.70 -15.80 -12.74
CA PRO A 73 -12.81 -16.13 -13.61
C PRO A 73 -14.07 -16.35 -12.76
N PRO A 74 -15.28 -16.12 -13.31
CA PRO A 74 -16.50 -16.53 -12.65
C PRO A 74 -16.45 -18.05 -12.51
N VAL A 75 -16.42 -18.54 -11.28
CA VAL A 75 -16.59 -19.97 -10.99
C VAL A 75 -18.00 -20.36 -11.43
N ALA A 76 -18.09 -20.91 -12.64
CA ALA A 76 -19.18 -21.79 -13.02
C ALA A 76 -19.00 -23.07 -12.20
N ALA A 77 -20.05 -23.44 -11.49
CA ALA A 77 -20.16 -24.75 -10.86
C ALA A 77 -20.28 -25.79 -11.97
N ASP A 78 -19.17 -26.45 -12.29
CA ASP A 78 -19.17 -27.71 -13.03
C ASP A 78 -18.51 -28.76 -12.12
N ASP A 79 -19.33 -29.73 -11.73
CA ASP A 79 -18.97 -30.94 -11.02
C ASP A 79 -18.01 -31.81 -11.86
N ASP A 80 -17.22 -32.61 -11.14
CA ASP A 80 -16.35 -33.72 -11.58
C ASP A 80 -14.87 -33.43 -11.91
N TYR A 81 -14.02 -33.92 -10.99
CA TYR A 81 -12.72 -34.54 -11.27
C TYR A 81 -11.48 -33.62 -11.37
N TYR A 82 -11.10 -32.98 -10.25
CA TYR A 82 -9.68 -32.87 -9.88
C TYR A 82 -9.54 -33.05 -8.36
N ASP A 83 -8.76 -34.05 -7.99
CA ASP A 83 -8.38 -34.38 -6.61
C ASP A 83 -7.65 -33.20 -5.96
N ASP A 84 -7.85 -33.08 -4.65
CA ASP A 84 -7.56 -31.95 -3.74
C ASP A 84 -6.06 -31.60 -3.61
N VAL A 85 -5.42 -31.18 -4.70
CA VAL A 85 -4.19 -30.39 -4.63
C VAL A 85 -4.54 -28.99 -5.05
N VAL A 86 -4.96 -28.19 -4.06
CA VAL A 86 -4.67 -26.76 -4.10
C VAL A 86 -3.15 -26.70 -4.15
N ILE A 87 -2.57 -26.74 -5.35
CA ILE A 87 -1.27 -26.13 -5.56
C ILE A 87 -1.59 -24.66 -5.32
N ALA A 88 -1.58 -24.24 -4.05
CA ALA A 88 -1.21 -22.90 -3.68
C ALA A 88 -0.06 -22.62 -4.63
N SER A 89 -0.26 -21.65 -5.53
CA SER A 89 0.78 -21.22 -6.46
C SER A 89 2.12 -21.36 -5.75
N PRO A 90 3.17 -21.98 -6.33
CA PRO A 90 4.48 -22.10 -5.66
C PRO A 90 5.06 -20.75 -5.20
N PHE A 91 4.35 -19.65 -5.46
CA PHE A 91 4.61 -18.28 -5.06
C PHE A 91 3.69 -17.75 -3.93
N ASP A 92 2.80 -18.54 -3.33
CA ASP A 92 2.04 -18.12 -2.15
C ASP A 92 2.91 -18.23 -0.90
N MET A 93 3.88 -17.33 -0.81
CA MET A 93 4.76 -17.23 0.34
C MET A 93 4.00 -16.72 1.55
N ASP A 94 4.16 -17.43 2.66
CA ASP A 94 3.74 -16.97 3.97
C ASP A 94 4.54 -15.72 4.39
N LEU A 95 3.98 -14.52 4.14
CA LEU A 95 4.52 -13.24 4.60
C LEU A 95 4.31 -13.00 6.10
N GLY A 96 3.68 -13.94 6.80
CA GLY A 96 3.35 -13.89 8.21
C GLY A 96 1.98 -13.28 8.48
N VAL A 97 1.82 -12.69 9.65
CA VAL A 97 0.52 -12.17 10.11
C VAL A 97 0.10 -10.93 9.31
N GLU A 98 -1.22 -10.77 9.14
CA GLU A 98 -1.80 -9.61 8.49
C GLU A 98 -1.39 -8.30 9.21
N GLN A 99 -1.06 -7.28 8.42
CA GLN A 99 -0.54 -6.02 8.94
C GLN A 99 -1.67 -5.00 9.09
N ARG A 100 -1.85 -4.49 10.30
CA ARG A 100 -2.88 -3.52 10.64
C ARG A 100 -2.56 -2.13 10.08
N ILE A 101 -3.54 -1.53 9.42
CA ILE A 101 -3.50 -0.15 8.92
C ILE A 101 -4.47 0.69 9.75
N THR A 102 -3.94 1.44 10.71
CA THR A 102 -4.74 2.29 11.62
C THR A 102 -4.10 3.67 11.78
N GLY A 103 -4.83 4.60 12.40
CA GLY A 103 -4.37 5.97 12.65
C GLY A 103 -4.91 6.98 11.63
N SER A 104 -4.31 8.17 11.63
CA SER A 104 -4.60 9.26 10.69
C SER A 104 -4.25 8.89 9.24
N ASP A 105 -4.80 9.62 8.26
CA ASP A 105 -4.52 9.38 6.84
C ASP A 105 -3.02 9.43 6.51
N ALA A 106 -2.29 10.33 7.16
CA ALA A 106 -0.85 10.44 7.03
C ALA A 106 -0.11 9.22 7.59
N GLU A 107 -0.55 8.67 8.72
CA GLU A 107 0.00 7.43 9.28
C GLU A 107 -0.30 6.24 8.39
N GLN A 108 -1.56 6.09 7.97
CA GLN A 108 -1.97 5.02 7.07
C GLN A 108 -1.19 5.05 5.75
N LEU A 109 -0.91 6.23 5.19
CA LEU A 109 -0.08 6.38 4.00
C LEU A 109 1.35 5.88 4.24
N ARG A 110 1.95 6.17 5.39
CA ARG A 110 3.27 5.66 5.75
C ARG A 110 3.28 4.14 5.90
N ILE A 111 2.27 3.58 6.58
CA ILE A 111 2.10 2.13 6.75
C ILE A 111 1.96 1.44 5.38
N ARG A 112 1.08 1.95 4.50
CA ARG A 112 0.90 1.42 3.14
C ARG A 112 2.20 1.46 2.33
N ASN A 113 2.99 2.51 2.47
CA ASN A 113 4.28 2.61 1.79
C ASN A 113 5.27 1.54 2.28
N VAL A 114 5.27 1.20 3.56
CA VAL A 114 6.07 0.09 4.08
C VAL A 114 5.61 -1.23 3.46
N LEU A 115 4.29 -1.52 3.47
CA LEU A 115 3.75 -2.75 2.88
C LEU A 115 4.07 -2.90 1.39
N ARG A 116 3.99 -1.81 0.63
CA ARG A 116 4.38 -1.78 -0.79
C ARG A 116 5.86 -2.12 -0.97
N ARG A 117 6.74 -1.49 -0.18
CA ARG A 117 8.19 -1.73 -0.25
C ARG A 117 8.56 -3.13 0.20
N MET A 118 7.83 -3.69 1.15
CA MET A 118 7.98 -5.06 1.63
C MET A 118 7.64 -6.05 0.51
N ARG A 119 6.51 -5.87 -0.19
CA ARG A 119 6.17 -6.73 -1.34
C ARG A 119 7.28 -6.74 -2.39
N THR A 120 7.73 -5.55 -2.81
CA THR A 120 8.83 -5.41 -3.77
C THR A 120 10.13 -6.07 -3.27
N TYR A 121 10.46 -5.93 -1.98
CA TYR A 121 11.62 -6.62 -1.39
C TYR A 121 11.50 -8.15 -1.49
N MET A 122 10.32 -8.69 -1.18
CA MET A 122 10.07 -10.13 -1.23
C MET A 122 10.17 -10.67 -2.65
N GLU A 123 9.54 -10.00 -3.61
CA GLU A 123 9.51 -10.40 -5.03
C GLU A 123 10.88 -10.21 -5.70
N ASP A 124 11.42 -8.99 -5.65
CA ASP A 124 12.59 -8.61 -6.45
C ASP A 124 13.92 -9.06 -5.83
N GLU A 125 13.94 -9.40 -4.53
CA GLU A 125 15.17 -9.83 -3.85
C GLU A 125 15.05 -11.20 -3.20
N VAL A 126 14.13 -11.38 -2.24
CA VAL A 126 14.11 -12.59 -1.39
C VAL A 126 13.80 -13.85 -2.20
N LEU A 127 12.86 -13.75 -3.15
CA LEU A 127 12.50 -14.86 -4.03
C LEU A 127 13.41 -15.02 -5.24
N SER A 128 13.91 -13.91 -5.79
CA SER A 128 14.67 -13.93 -7.04
C SER A 128 16.12 -14.37 -6.86
N ARG A 129 16.69 -14.22 -5.65
CA ARG A 129 18.11 -14.44 -5.38
C ARG A 129 18.34 -15.71 -4.55
N SER A 130 19.33 -16.51 -4.95
CA SER A 130 19.70 -17.75 -4.26
C SER A 130 20.30 -17.52 -2.88
N GLU A 131 20.90 -16.35 -2.63
CA GLU A 131 21.46 -16.01 -1.31
C GLU A 131 20.41 -16.05 -0.19
N TYR A 132 19.13 -15.86 -0.54
CA TYR A 132 18.01 -15.84 0.39
C TYR A 132 17.35 -17.20 0.57
N GLU A 133 17.72 -18.22 -0.21
CA GLU A 133 17.05 -19.53 -0.22
C GLU A 133 16.92 -20.13 1.20
N HIS A 134 17.99 -20.03 2.00
CA HIS A 134 18.06 -20.57 3.36
C HIS A 134 17.30 -19.75 4.43
N VAL A 135 16.75 -18.58 4.08
CA VAL A 135 16.00 -17.71 4.99
C VAL A 135 14.55 -17.45 4.58
N ARG A 136 14.12 -17.87 3.38
CA ARG A 136 12.76 -17.62 2.86
C ARG A 136 11.66 -18.00 3.87
N ASP A 137 11.74 -19.20 4.44
CA ASP A 137 10.73 -19.72 5.38
C ASP A 137 10.67 -18.94 6.72
N LYS A 138 11.73 -18.19 7.04
CA LYS A 138 11.83 -17.34 8.24
C LYS A 138 11.61 -15.86 7.94
N CYS A 139 11.48 -15.48 6.67
CA CYS A 139 11.37 -14.10 6.21
C CYS A 139 9.90 -13.64 6.27
N LYS A 140 9.33 -13.60 7.48
CA LYS A 140 7.93 -13.25 7.68
C LYS A 140 7.71 -12.36 8.90
N ASN A 141 6.66 -11.54 8.86
CA ASN A 141 6.31 -10.71 10.01
C ASN A 141 5.51 -11.52 11.03
N GLY A 142 6.00 -11.57 12.27
CA GLY A 142 5.34 -12.23 13.39
C GLY A 142 4.34 -11.33 14.14
N HIS A 143 4.25 -10.04 13.82
CA HIS A 143 3.37 -9.11 14.52
C HIS A 143 2.58 -8.21 13.56
N GLU A 144 1.30 -7.96 13.87
CA GLU A 144 0.37 -7.15 13.06
C GLU A 144 0.77 -5.67 12.93
N LEU A 145 1.70 -5.20 13.75
CA LEU A 145 2.20 -3.82 13.76
C LEU A 145 3.59 -3.65 13.12
N CYS A 146 4.18 -4.68 12.53
CA CYS A 146 5.53 -4.56 11.94
C CYS A 146 5.62 -3.41 10.92
N ALA A 147 4.60 -3.23 10.08
CA ALA A 147 4.56 -2.14 9.11
C ALA A 147 4.45 -0.75 9.78
N PHE A 148 3.67 -0.64 10.86
CA PHE A 148 3.58 0.59 11.65
C PHE A 148 4.91 0.92 12.33
N TRP A 149 5.53 -0.03 13.03
CA TRP A 149 6.82 0.15 13.69
C TRP A 149 7.94 0.50 12.72
N THR A 150 8.00 -0.17 11.57
CA THR A 150 8.92 0.20 10.50
C THR A 150 8.72 1.65 10.05
N SER A 151 7.47 2.09 9.92
CA SER A 151 7.16 3.48 9.54
C SER A 151 7.57 4.52 10.60
N MET A 152 7.81 4.08 11.84
CA MET A 152 8.27 4.87 12.97
C MET A 152 9.80 4.81 13.17
N GLY A 153 10.53 4.03 12.36
CA GLY A 153 11.99 3.91 12.44
C GLY A 153 12.50 2.80 13.37
N GLU A 154 11.65 1.84 13.75
CA GLU A 154 12.04 0.77 14.68
C GLU A 154 13.10 -0.19 14.12
N CYS A 155 13.25 -0.26 12.79
CA CYS A 155 14.29 -1.08 12.17
C CYS A 155 15.71 -0.64 12.57
N GLU A 156 15.87 0.64 12.90
CA GLU A 156 17.11 1.24 13.36
C GLU A 156 17.15 1.36 14.88
N THR A 157 16.06 1.84 15.52
CA THR A 157 16.04 2.10 16.97
C THR A 157 15.86 0.86 17.82
N ASN A 158 15.17 -0.17 17.30
CA ASN A 158 14.91 -1.42 17.99
C ASN A 158 15.20 -2.63 17.10
N ARG A 159 16.38 -2.58 16.47
CA ARG A 159 16.80 -3.54 15.44
C ARG A 159 16.72 -4.99 15.88
N ALA A 160 17.13 -5.33 17.11
CA ALA A 160 17.14 -6.70 17.60
C ALA A 160 15.72 -7.30 17.61
N PHE A 161 14.76 -6.57 18.16
CA PHE A 161 13.36 -6.97 18.15
C PHE A 161 12.82 -7.09 16.73
N MET A 162 13.13 -6.12 15.87
CA MET A 162 12.63 -6.11 14.49
C MET A 162 13.25 -7.22 13.62
N VAL A 163 14.49 -7.65 13.85
CA VAL A 163 15.08 -8.81 13.18
C VAL A 163 14.33 -10.09 13.53
N GLU A 164 13.97 -10.25 14.80
CA GLU A 164 13.28 -11.44 15.29
C GLU A 164 11.80 -11.47 14.89
N HIS A 165 11.10 -10.33 14.97
CA HIS A 165 9.64 -10.27 14.84
C HIS A 165 9.16 -9.68 13.51
N CYS A 166 9.97 -8.85 12.85
CA CYS A 166 9.57 -8.07 11.69
C CYS A 166 10.62 -8.07 10.54
N PRO A 167 11.30 -9.20 10.23
CA PRO A 167 12.39 -9.21 9.27
C PRO A 167 11.95 -8.82 7.86
N ALA A 168 10.74 -9.18 7.43
CA ALA A 168 10.23 -8.83 6.11
C ALA A 168 9.95 -7.32 6.00
N ALA A 169 9.24 -6.72 6.97
CA ALA A 169 8.94 -5.30 6.98
C ALA A 169 10.21 -4.42 7.00
N CYS A 170 11.23 -4.85 7.75
CA CYS A 170 12.50 -4.13 7.86
C CYS A 170 13.55 -4.49 6.79
N ARG A 171 13.25 -5.43 5.88
CA ARG A 171 14.20 -5.95 4.89
C ARG A 171 15.47 -6.57 5.50
N LEU A 172 15.30 -7.32 6.59
CA LEU A 172 16.39 -7.92 7.38
C LEU A 172 16.40 -9.45 7.29
N CYS A 173 15.87 -10.06 6.22
CA CYS A 173 15.71 -11.51 6.17
C CYS A 173 17.02 -12.31 6.16
N LEU A 174 18.13 -11.76 5.66
CA LEU A 174 19.44 -12.40 5.83
C LEU A 174 19.92 -12.42 7.29
N LEU A 175 19.37 -11.54 8.14
CA LEU A 175 19.73 -11.43 9.55
C LEU A 175 18.79 -12.21 10.47
N SER A 176 17.63 -12.69 9.98
CA SER A 176 16.70 -13.49 10.79
C SER A 176 17.21 -14.92 11.04
N ASN A 177 18.42 -15.27 10.58
CA ASN A 177 19.14 -16.49 10.96
C ASN A 177 20.22 -16.18 12.00
N VAL A 178 19.80 -15.82 13.21
CA VAL A 178 20.68 -15.47 14.35
C VAL A 178 21.55 -16.61 14.89
N ASN A 179 21.65 -17.75 14.20
CA ASN A 179 22.62 -18.82 14.51
C ASN A 179 23.95 -18.71 13.73
N LEU A 180 24.23 -17.58 13.05
CA LEU A 180 25.50 -17.33 12.36
C LEU A 180 26.50 -16.45 13.12
N MET A 181 26.31 -16.24 14.42
CA MET A 181 27.38 -15.81 15.32
C MET A 181 27.22 -16.54 16.66
N GLY A 182 27.99 -17.62 16.82
CA GLY A 182 28.27 -18.21 18.14
C GLY A 182 29.15 -17.31 18.99
#